data_AF-A0A937X3X0-F1
#
_entry.id   AF-A0A937X3X0-F1
#
_cell.length_a   1.000
_cell.length_b   1.000
_cell.length_c   1.000
_cell.angle_alpha   90.00
_cell.angle_beta   90.00
_cell.angle_gamma   90.00
#
_symmetry.space_group_name_H-M   'P 1'
#
loop_
_entity.id
_entity.type
_entity.pdbx_description
1 polymer ?
#
loop_
_entity_poly.entity_id
_entity_poly.type
_entity_poly.pdbx_seq_one_letter_code
_entity_poly.pdbx_strand_id
1 'polypeptide(L)'
;GTVRWKSAHAYYLLDSGPASAAAGCGPAPEPASMPTVDQLQDMAAAFEGNSAFPGASGIWNTVTQLFGSDPAEGVDGDPRTYVVLSPAVDNWGKEKGLLGYFWSRDVDVSAVHSNKKEVIFLTNRIFTQRRYTTYGTLAHEFTHLVMFYQRRNNGAPAADPWWDEALSMLAMDQTGYGLRAGNEDIAKDIRSFLNQPSSYSLTDWHVNPNQFAYGLVYVFARYLHDRFGPDFVRESLAAKDSGGVAGLDRLLRRRGTTFQQVYTDFMVAVYTSGTLLEVEPRYRMPQEINLRASYGAIALEGVQAARIAAFGQQESASLKPWGTAFYEFGQADDRAWNFTFRVPGLMFGSAIGW
;
A
#
# COMPACT_ATOMS: atom_id res chain seq x y z
N GLY A 1 -1.47 -5.02 -30.18
CA GLY A 1 -2.14 -3.76 -30.55
C GLY A 1 -1.60 -2.64 -29.68
N THR A 2 -1.79 -1.38 -30.07
CA THR A 2 -1.30 -0.21 -29.32
C THR A 2 -2.43 0.79 -29.16
N VAL A 3 -2.63 1.31 -27.96
CA VAL A 3 -3.53 2.44 -27.67
C VAL A 3 -2.68 3.58 -27.12
N ARG A 4 -2.79 4.77 -27.71
CA ARG A 4 -2.06 5.96 -27.25
C ARG A 4 -2.89 6.71 -26.21
N TRP A 5 -2.29 7.05 -25.08
CA TRP A 5 -2.88 7.95 -24.09
C TRP A 5 -2.21 9.32 -24.25
N LYS A 6 -2.68 10.36 -23.56
CA LYS A 6 -2.09 11.70 -23.69
C LYS A 6 -0.77 11.80 -22.91
N SER A 7 -0.72 11.17 -21.75
CA SER A 7 0.35 11.21 -20.76
C SER A 7 1.14 9.88 -20.72
N ALA A 8 0.66 8.86 -21.42
CA ALA A 8 1.25 7.52 -21.43
C ALA A 8 0.93 6.76 -22.72
N HIS A 9 1.59 5.64 -22.93
CA HIS A 9 1.30 4.71 -24.00
C HIS A 9 1.12 3.32 -23.44
N ALA A 10 0.01 2.66 -23.74
CA ALA A 10 -0.14 1.24 -23.46
C ALA A 10 0.40 0.41 -24.63
N TYR A 11 1.42 -0.39 -24.34
CA TYR A 11 1.95 -1.40 -25.24
C TYR A 11 1.56 -2.78 -24.74
N TYR A 12 1.32 -3.68 -25.68
CA TYR A 12 1.04 -5.08 -25.35
C TYR A 12 2.05 -5.95 -26.06
N LEU A 13 2.81 -6.74 -25.30
CA LEU A 13 3.75 -7.73 -25.82
C LEU A 13 3.14 -9.12 -25.64
N LEU A 14 2.86 -9.79 -26.76
CA LEU A 14 2.61 -11.23 -26.78
C LEU A 14 3.94 -11.93 -26.96
N ASP A 15 4.31 -12.78 -26.00
CA ASP A 15 5.23 -13.86 -26.32
C ASP A 15 4.41 -14.95 -27.04
N SER A 16 4.56 -15.02 -28.36
CA SER A 16 4.06 -16.12 -29.18
C SER A 16 5.12 -17.20 -29.35
N GLY A 17 5.94 -17.46 -28.31
CA GLY A 17 6.84 -18.59 -28.28
C GLY A 17 6.05 -19.89 -28.51
N PRO A 18 6.54 -20.80 -29.39
CA PRO A 18 5.85 -22.06 -29.59
C PRO A 18 5.77 -22.78 -28.25
N ALA A 19 4.59 -23.30 -27.92
CA ALA A 19 4.43 -24.25 -26.84
C ALA A 19 5.37 -25.44 -27.15
N SER A 20 6.58 -25.41 -26.59
CA SER A 20 7.38 -26.62 -26.55
C SER A 20 6.62 -27.55 -25.61
N ALA A 21 5.98 -28.54 -26.21
CA ALA A 21 5.42 -29.66 -25.50
C ALA A 21 6.57 -30.43 -24.84
N ALA A 22 7.04 -29.94 -23.69
CA ALA A 22 7.74 -30.76 -22.73
C ALA A 22 6.68 -31.75 -22.20
N ALA A 23 6.71 -32.96 -22.76
CA ALA A 23 5.88 -34.07 -22.34
C ALA A 23 6.02 -34.26 -20.81
N GLY A 24 4.96 -33.95 -20.06
CA GLY A 24 4.90 -34.25 -18.62
C GLY A 24 4.21 -33.23 -17.72
N CYS A 25 3.90 -32.01 -18.19
CA CYS A 25 3.08 -31.08 -17.41
C CYS A 25 1.63 -31.10 -17.91
N GLY A 26 0.67 -31.10 -16.99
CA GLY A 26 -0.77 -31.01 -17.31
C GLY A 26 -1.11 -29.80 -18.20
N PRO A 27 -2.35 -29.73 -18.72
CA PRO A 27 -2.72 -28.67 -19.65
C PRO A 27 -2.36 -27.30 -19.07
N ALA A 28 -1.64 -26.51 -19.87
CA ALA A 28 -1.41 -25.11 -19.54
C ALA A 28 -2.78 -24.45 -19.28
N PRO A 29 -2.92 -23.59 -18.25
CA PRO A 29 -4.14 -22.83 -18.06
C PRO A 29 -4.49 -22.10 -19.37
N GLU A 30 -5.78 -22.02 -19.71
CA GLU A 30 -6.21 -21.33 -20.94
C GLU A 30 -5.53 -19.96 -21.03
N PRO A 31 -4.97 -19.59 -22.20
CA PRO A 31 -4.39 -18.29 -22.37
C PRO A 31 -5.47 -17.25 -22.06
N ALA A 32 -5.21 -16.40 -21.07
CA ALA A 32 -6.10 -15.31 -20.75
C ALA A 32 -6.48 -14.56 -22.03
N SER A 33 -7.78 -14.37 -22.25
CA SER A 33 -8.27 -13.68 -23.44
C SER A 33 -7.59 -12.31 -23.56
N MET A 34 -7.14 -11.98 -24.76
CA MET A 34 -6.58 -10.68 -25.11
C MET A 34 -7.42 -9.54 -24.53
N PRO A 35 -6.81 -8.51 -23.91
CA PRO A 35 -7.53 -7.30 -23.54
C PRO A 35 -8.25 -6.73 -24.76
N THR A 36 -9.52 -6.35 -24.59
CA THR A 36 -10.29 -5.69 -25.65
C THR A 36 -9.80 -4.26 -25.82
N VAL A 37 -10.08 -3.66 -26.99
CA VAL A 37 -9.79 -2.24 -27.23
C VAL A 37 -10.51 -1.37 -26.20
N ASP A 38 -11.75 -1.69 -25.85
CA ASP A 38 -12.55 -0.96 -24.86
C ASP A 38 -11.93 -1.02 -23.46
N GLN A 39 -11.40 -2.19 -23.05
CA GLN A 39 -10.69 -2.34 -21.78
C GLN A 39 -9.43 -1.45 -21.72
N LEU A 40 -8.67 -1.39 -22.82
CA LEU A 40 -7.49 -0.53 -22.92
C LEU A 40 -7.87 0.97 -22.93
N GLN A 41 -9.00 1.32 -23.55
CA GLN A 41 -9.52 2.69 -23.56
C GLN A 41 -10.05 3.11 -22.18
N ASP A 42 -10.72 2.23 -21.45
CA ASP A 42 -11.19 2.52 -20.08
C ASP A 42 -10.01 2.68 -19.10
N MET A 43 -8.96 1.87 -19.25
CA MET A 43 -7.70 2.04 -18.51
C MET A 43 -7.02 3.39 -18.84
N ALA A 44 -7.00 3.77 -20.12
CA ALA A 44 -6.50 5.08 -20.54
C ALA A 44 -7.31 6.21 -19.90
N ALA A 45 -8.64 6.09 -19.90
CA ALA A 45 -9.54 7.06 -19.30
C ALA A 45 -9.31 7.17 -17.79
N ALA A 46 -9.10 6.06 -17.08
CA ALA A 46 -8.69 6.04 -15.68
C ALA A 46 -7.38 6.80 -15.45
N PHE A 47 -6.38 6.57 -16.30
CA PHE A 47 -5.08 7.23 -16.16
C PHE A 47 -5.17 8.75 -16.34
N GLU A 48 -5.89 9.20 -17.36
CA GLU A 48 -5.99 10.62 -17.76
C GLU A 48 -7.05 11.41 -16.97
N GLY A 49 -7.88 10.76 -16.15
CA GLY A 49 -8.95 11.43 -15.39
C GLY A 49 -10.29 11.61 -16.10
N ASN A 50 -10.56 10.75 -17.08
CA ASN A 50 -11.86 10.66 -17.76
C ASN A 50 -12.58 9.34 -17.43
N SER A 51 -12.23 8.68 -16.31
CA SER A 51 -12.82 7.41 -15.91
C SER A 51 -14.33 7.54 -15.70
N ALA A 52 -15.09 6.56 -16.18
CA ALA A 52 -16.51 6.43 -15.82
C ALA A 52 -16.72 5.77 -14.44
N PHE A 53 -15.64 5.36 -13.77
CA PHE A 53 -15.74 4.73 -12.45
C PHE A 53 -16.14 5.76 -11.37
N PRO A 54 -17.20 5.52 -10.58
CA PRO A 54 -17.66 6.50 -9.59
C PRO A 54 -16.59 6.86 -8.56
N GLY A 55 -16.39 8.16 -8.35
CA GLY A 55 -15.42 8.68 -7.38
C GLY A 55 -13.95 8.58 -7.82
N ALA A 56 -13.67 8.05 -9.01
CA ALA A 56 -12.31 8.06 -9.55
C ALA A 56 -11.85 9.48 -9.89
N SER A 57 -10.59 9.76 -9.57
CA SER A 57 -9.84 10.89 -10.10
C SER A 57 -8.80 10.39 -11.11
N GLY A 58 -8.26 11.28 -11.93
CA GLY A 58 -7.20 10.90 -12.87
C GLY A 58 -5.97 10.43 -12.14
N ILE A 59 -5.52 9.21 -12.44
CA ILE A 59 -4.35 8.59 -11.79
C ILE A 59 -3.13 9.50 -11.96
N TRP A 60 -2.83 9.92 -13.19
CA TRP A 60 -1.64 10.72 -13.47
C TRP A 60 -1.65 12.02 -12.67
N ASN A 61 -2.74 12.78 -12.75
CA ASN A 61 -2.85 14.07 -12.07
C ASN A 61 -2.84 13.92 -10.55
N THR A 62 -3.54 12.93 -10.00
CA THR A 62 -3.61 12.72 -8.55
C THR A 62 -2.28 12.27 -7.98
N VAL A 63 -1.63 11.28 -8.62
CA VAL A 63 -0.31 10.80 -8.19
C VAL A 63 0.71 11.91 -8.32
N THR A 64 0.73 12.66 -9.42
CA THR A 64 1.72 13.73 -9.57
C THR A 64 1.49 14.92 -8.64
N GLN A 65 0.23 15.20 -8.29
CA GLN A 65 -0.13 16.18 -7.27
C GLN A 65 0.14 15.72 -5.83
N LEU A 66 0.23 14.42 -5.54
CA LEU A 66 0.47 13.96 -4.18
C LEU A 66 1.95 13.66 -3.92
N PHE A 67 2.62 13.08 -4.92
CA PHE A 67 3.96 12.54 -4.77
C PHE A 67 5.02 13.30 -5.57
N GLY A 68 4.65 14.24 -6.45
CA GLY A 68 5.57 14.97 -7.33
C GLY A 68 5.52 14.47 -8.77
N SER A 69 6.27 15.08 -9.69
CA SER A 69 6.14 14.78 -11.13
C SER A 69 6.95 13.58 -11.60
N ASP A 70 6.46 12.92 -12.65
CA ASP A 70 7.24 12.06 -13.55
C ASP A 70 8.25 12.91 -14.39
N PRO A 71 9.26 12.30 -15.03
CA PRO A 71 10.29 13.05 -15.75
C PRO A 71 9.73 13.69 -17.02
N ALA A 72 9.79 15.02 -17.11
CA ALA A 72 9.21 15.78 -18.22
C ALA A 72 9.80 15.44 -19.61
N GLU A 73 11.05 14.98 -19.69
CA GLU A 73 11.71 14.59 -20.94
C GLU A 73 11.80 13.07 -21.12
N GLY A 74 11.48 12.28 -20.08
CA GLY A 74 11.80 10.84 -20.02
C GLY A 74 13.30 10.56 -20.00
N VAL A 75 13.68 9.32 -19.68
CA VAL A 75 15.10 8.94 -19.61
C VAL A 75 15.78 8.84 -20.99
N ASP A 76 14.98 8.62 -22.04
CA ASP A 76 15.44 8.47 -23.43
C ASP A 76 14.97 9.60 -24.37
N GLY A 77 14.47 10.71 -23.80
CA GLY A 77 13.93 11.84 -24.57
C GLY A 77 12.47 11.64 -25.00
N ASP A 78 11.81 10.57 -24.55
CA ASP A 78 10.39 10.32 -24.74
C ASP A 78 9.61 10.60 -23.44
N PRO A 79 8.76 11.63 -23.38
CA PRO A 79 8.11 12.06 -22.13
C PRO A 79 6.98 11.13 -21.65
N ARG A 80 6.82 9.97 -22.27
CA ARG A 80 5.63 9.12 -22.14
C ARG A 80 5.92 7.94 -21.24
N THR A 81 5.03 7.70 -20.29
CA THR A 81 5.07 6.46 -19.49
C THR A 81 4.50 5.29 -20.30
N TYR A 82 5.17 4.14 -20.29
CA TYR A 82 4.79 2.92 -21.01
C TYR A 82 4.08 1.96 -20.06
N VAL A 83 2.88 1.50 -20.41
CA VAL A 83 2.18 0.43 -19.68
C VAL A 83 2.23 -0.84 -20.53
N VAL A 84 2.94 -1.86 -20.05
CA VAL A 84 3.10 -3.15 -20.73
C VAL A 84 2.23 -4.19 -20.04
N LEU A 85 1.25 -4.76 -20.76
CA LEU A 85 0.53 -5.94 -20.26
C LEU A 85 1.20 -7.21 -20.77
N SER A 86 1.51 -8.15 -19.88
CA SER A 86 2.19 -9.39 -20.24
C SER A 86 1.78 -10.54 -19.31
N PRO A 87 1.54 -11.76 -19.85
CA PRO A 87 1.30 -12.94 -19.01
C PRO A 87 2.51 -13.33 -18.16
N ALA A 88 3.73 -12.85 -18.49
CA ALA A 88 4.90 -13.14 -17.68
C ALA A 88 4.83 -12.50 -16.28
N VAL A 89 4.07 -11.41 -16.12
CA VAL A 89 3.94 -10.67 -14.85
C VAL A 89 3.30 -11.53 -13.77
N ASP A 90 2.26 -12.31 -14.13
CA ASP A 90 1.63 -13.26 -13.21
C ASP A 90 2.12 -14.70 -13.41
N ASN A 91 3.35 -14.87 -13.90
CA ASN A 91 3.96 -16.19 -14.12
C ASN A 91 3.08 -17.10 -15.00
N TRP A 92 2.48 -16.55 -16.06
CA TRP A 92 1.53 -17.22 -16.96
C TRP A 92 0.35 -17.88 -16.21
N GLY A 93 -0.11 -17.25 -15.13
CA GLY A 93 -1.18 -17.77 -14.30
C GLY A 93 -0.79 -18.96 -13.41
N LYS A 94 0.49 -19.27 -13.27
CA LYS A 94 1.00 -20.24 -12.29
C LYS A 94 1.08 -19.58 -10.91
N GLU A 95 1.18 -20.37 -9.84
CA GLU A 95 1.22 -19.85 -8.47
C GLU A 95 2.32 -18.79 -8.27
N LYS A 96 2.01 -17.76 -7.45
CA LYS A 96 2.88 -16.62 -7.04
C LYS A 96 3.14 -15.51 -8.07
N GLY A 97 2.20 -15.27 -9.00
CA GLY A 97 2.26 -14.13 -9.92
C GLY A 97 1.96 -12.76 -9.27
N LEU A 98 2.48 -11.67 -9.86
CA LEU A 98 2.13 -10.29 -9.50
C LEU A 98 0.97 -9.76 -10.35
N LEU A 99 0.25 -8.76 -9.83
CA LEU A 99 -0.71 -7.99 -10.65
C LEU A 99 -0.01 -6.92 -11.50
N GLY A 100 1.07 -6.35 -10.97
CA GLY A 100 1.90 -5.36 -11.62
C GLY A 100 3.25 -5.21 -10.95
N TYR A 101 4.16 -4.48 -11.61
CA TYR A 101 5.37 -3.96 -11.01
C TYR A 101 5.94 -2.77 -11.81
N PHE A 102 6.62 -1.87 -11.12
CA PHE A 102 7.64 -0.98 -11.66
C PHE A 102 9.04 -1.48 -11.28
N TRP A 103 10.01 -1.39 -12.20
CA TRP A 103 11.40 -1.73 -11.91
C TRP A 103 12.35 -0.58 -12.26
N SER A 104 12.96 0.01 -11.23
CA SER A 104 13.91 1.12 -11.36
C SER A 104 15.11 0.85 -12.28
N ARG A 105 15.47 -0.42 -12.52
CA ARG A 105 16.50 -0.79 -13.50
C ARG A 105 16.19 -0.25 -14.89
N ASP A 106 14.92 -0.23 -15.27
CA ASP A 106 14.50 0.09 -16.63
C ASP A 106 14.60 1.59 -16.95
N VAL A 107 14.75 2.43 -15.92
CA VAL A 107 15.04 3.88 -16.05
C VAL A 107 16.51 4.22 -15.75
N ASP A 108 17.36 3.21 -15.55
CA ASP A 108 18.82 3.36 -15.51
C ASP A 108 19.40 3.05 -16.90
N VAL A 109 19.88 4.08 -17.60
CA VAL A 109 20.46 3.95 -18.95
C VAL A 109 21.76 3.17 -19.00
N SER A 110 22.42 3.02 -17.84
CA SER A 110 23.68 2.29 -17.69
C SER A 110 23.49 0.82 -17.30
N ALA A 111 22.30 0.45 -16.82
CA ALA A 111 22.03 -0.90 -16.35
C ALA A 111 21.93 -1.91 -17.51
N VAL A 112 22.51 -3.09 -17.30
CA VAL A 112 22.40 -4.23 -18.22
C VAL A 112 20.94 -4.70 -18.26
N HIS A 113 20.42 -4.97 -19.46
CA HIS A 113 19.02 -5.34 -19.72
C HIS A 113 17.97 -4.28 -19.34
N SER A 114 18.38 -3.03 -19.15
CA SER A 114 17.44 -1.90 -19.01
C SER A 114 16.63 -1.68 -20.29
N ASN A 115 15.34 -1.43 -20.13
CA ASN A 115 14.48 -0.94 -21.22
C ASN A 115 14.79 0.51 -21.62
N LYS A 116 15.53 1.26 -20.78
CA LYS A 116 15.82 2.69 -20.93
C LYS A 116 14.56 3.51 -21.13
N LYS A 117 13.50 3.19 -20.37
CA LYS A 117 12.16 3.75 -20.47
C LYS A 117 11.45 3.73 -19.13
N GLU A 118 10.53 4.67 -18.96
CA GLU A 118 9.51 4.70 -17.92
C GLU A 118 8.49 3.58 -18.17
N VAL A 119 8.72 2.37 -17.67
CA VAL A 119 7.83 1.22 -17.93
C VAL A 119 7.15 0.72 -16.65
N ILE A 120 5.83 0.56 -16.73
CA ILE A 120 4.98 -0.15 -15.79
C ILE A 120 4.56 -1.46 -16.44
N PHE A 121 4.71 -2.58 -15.73
CA PHE A 121 4.26 -3.88 -16.19
C PHE A 121 3.02 -4.30 -15.41
N LEU A 122 1.99 -4.81 -16.11
CA LEU A 122 0.81 -5.42 -15.51
C LEU A 122 0.58 -6.81 -16.11
N THR A 123 -0.06 -7.71 -15.37
CA THR A 123 -0.53 -8.97 -15.99
C THR A 123 -1.59 -8.70 -17.05
N ASN A 124 -1.59 -9.46 -18.14
CA ASN A 124 -2.66 -9.39 -19.12
C ASN A 124 -4.01 -9.91 -18.55
N ARG A 125 -3.99 -10.64 -17.43
CA ARG A 125 -5.18 -11.06 -16.68
C ARG A 125 -5.76 -9.97 -15.80
N ILE A 126 -5.16 -8.78 -15.74
CA ILE A 126 -5.59 -7.71 -14.83
C ILE A 126 -7.06 -7.31 -15.05
N PHE A 127 -7.58 -7.50 -16.26
CA PHE A 127 -8.98 -7.23 -16.61
C PHE A 127 -9.98 -8.32 -16.20
N THR A 128 -9.53 -9.45 -15.65
CA THR A 128 -10.43 -10.39 -14.95
C THR A 128 -10.74 -9.92 -13.53
N GLN A 129 -9.99 -8.93 -13.03
CA GLN A 129 -10.23 -8.30 -11.75
C GLN A 129 -11.33 -7.24 -11.87
N ARG A 130 -11.81 -6.77 -10.72
CA ARG A 130 -12.72 -5.62 -10.67
C ARG A 130 -11.97 -4.35 -11.04
N ARG A 131 -12.68 -3.36 -11.59
CA ARG A 131 -12.09 -2.09 -12.06
C ARG A 131 -11.24 -1.37 -11.00
N TYR A 132 -11.67 -1.37 -9.73
CA TYR A 132 -10.89 -0.78 -8.65
C TYR A 132 -9.55 -1.51 -8.43
N THR A 133 -9.49 -2.82 -8.62
CA THR A 133 -8.25 -3.58 -8.50
C THR A 133 -7.39 -3.30 -9.73
N THR A 134 -7.98 -3.37 -10.93
CA THR A 134 -7.26 -3.10 -12.19
C THR A 134 -6.61 -1.73 -12.22
N TYR A 135 -7.38 -0.67 -11.97
CA TYR A 135 -6.90 0.71 -12.06
C TYR A 135 -6.16 1.15 -10.78
N GLY A 136 -6.52 0.58 -9.64
CA GLY A 136 -5.74 0.71 -8.41
C GLY A 136 -4.33 0.17 -8.57
N THR A 137 -4.13 -1.02 -9.14
CA THR A 137 -2.78 -1.54 -9.43
C THR A 137 -2.01 -0.61 -10.35
N LEU A 138 -2.63 -0.06 -11.41
CA LEU A 138 -1.95 0.94 -12.24
C LEU A 138 -1.52 2.19 -11.45
N ALA A 139 -2.39 2.70 -10.56
CA ALA A 139 -2.06 3.84 -9.70
C ALA A 139 -0.93 3.51 -8.72
N HIS A 140 -0.93 2.30 -8.17
CA HIS A 140 0.10 1.77 -7.28
C HIS A 140 1.47 1.75 -7.97
N GLU A 141 1.57 1.12 -9.15
CA GLU A 141 2.84 1.03 -9.88
C GLU A 141 3.32 2.38 -10.42
N PHE A 142 2.40 3.25 -10.85
CA PHE A 142 2.76 4.61 -11.27
C PHE A 142 3.33 5.43 -10.10
N THR A 143 2.83 5.20 -8.89
CA THR A 143 3.35 5.85 -7.68
C THR A 143 4.80 5.44 -7.41
N HIS A 144 5.16 4.17 -7.57
CA HIS A 144 6.55 3.73 -7.46
C HIS A 144 7.49 4.46 -8.44
N LEU A 145 7.06 4.60 -9.70
CA LEU A 145 7.82 5.33 -10.72
C LEU A 145 8.05 6.79 -10.31
N VAL A 146 6.98 7.48 -9.91
CA VAL A 146 7.05 8.89 -9.51
C VAL A 146 7.94 9.07 -8.28
N MET A 147 7.76 8.25 -7.24
CA MET A 147 8.56 8.31 -6.02
C MET A 147 10.05 8.03 -6.30
N PHE A 148 10.35 7.09 -7.20
CA PHE A 148 11.73 6.84 -7.64
C PHE A 148 12.37 8.11 -8.21
N TYR A 149 11.66 8.84 -9.09
CA TYR A 149 12.17 10.08 -9.67
C TYR A 149 12.32 11.21 -8.64
N GLN A 150 11.39 11.33 -7.69
CA GLN A 150 11.56 12.30 -6.60
C GLN A 150 12.82 12.04 -5.79
N ARG A 151 13.03 10.78 -5.38
CA ARG A 151 14.21 10.41 -4.61
C ARG A 151 15.50 10.65 -5.40
N ARG A 152 15.52 10.22 -6.66
CA ARG A 152 16.66 10.44 -7.58
C ARG A 152 17.00 11.92 -7.71
N ASN A 153 16.01 12.77 -7.95
CA ASN A 153 16.20 14.22 -8.13
C ASN A 153 16.69 14.91 -6.84
N ASN A 154 16.26 14.41 -5.68
CA ASN A 154 16.67 14.94 -4.39
C ASN A 154 18.00 14.35 -3.88
N GLY A 155 18.56 13.34 -4.57
CA GLY A 155 19.71 12.58 -4.10
C GLY A 155 19.44 11.81 -2.81
N ALA A 156 18.19 11.40 -2.60
CA ALA A 156 17.77 10.60 -1.46
C ALA A 156 18.02 9.10 -1.74
N PRO A 157 18.34 8.29 -0.72
CA PRO A 157 18.43 6.85 -0.87
C PRO A 157 17.05 6.23 -1.15
N ALA A 158 17.05 4.95 -1.54
CA ALA A 158 15.83 4.15 -1.55
C ALA A 158 15.19 4.16 -0.15
N ALA A 159 13.86 4.22 -0.10
CA ALA A 159 13.15 4.12 1.16
C ALA A 159 13.20 2.69 1.72
N ASP A 160 12.89 2.59 3.00
CA ASP A 160 12.43 1.31 3.56
C ASP A 160 11.19 0.85 2.77
N PRO A 161 11.16 -0.41 2.27
CA PRO A 161 10.10 -0.90 1.38
C PRO A 161 8.70 -0.66 1.92
N TRP A 162 8.49 -0.84 3.24
CA TRP A 162 7.19 -0.66 3.86
C TRP A 162 6.59 0.74 3.65
N TRP A 163 7.43 1.78 3.57
CA TRP A 163 6.96 3.16 3.42
C TRP A 163 6.58 3.48 1.97
N ASP A 164 7.38 3.00 1.00
CA ASP A 164 7.02 3.14 -0.41
C ASP A 164 5.69 2.42 -0.70
N GLU A 165 5.50 1.21 -0.15
CA GLU A 165 4.24 0.47 -0.27
C GLU A 165 3.08 1.17 0.43
N ALA A 166 3.32 1.79 1.60
CA ALA A 166 2.31 2.59 2.30
C ALA A 166 1.77 3.72 1.41
N LEU A 167 2.67 4.43 0.74
CA LEU A 167 2.35 5.54 -0.16
C LEU A 167 1.69 5.07 -1.46
N SER A 168 2.13 3.96 -2.04
CA SER A 168 1.49 3.35 -3.21
C SER A 168 0.06 2.87 -2.90
N MET A 169 -0.17 2.30 -1.72
CA MET A 169 -1.53 1.94 -1.27
C MET A 169 -2.40 3.19 -1.00
N LEU A 170 -1.82 4.24 -0.43
CA LEU A 170 -2.50 5.53 -0.27
C LEU A 170 -2.90 6.10 -1.64
N ALA A 171 -2.05 6.00 -2.65
CA ALA A 171 -2.33 6.47 -4.00
C ALA A 171 -3.56 5.79 -4.62
N MET A 172 -3.74 4.48 -4.40
CA MET A 172 -4.94 3.77 -4.84
C MET A 172 -6.20 4.42 -4.26
N ASP A 173 -6.18 4.75 -2.97
CA ASP A 173 -7.31 5.38 -2.28
C ASP A 173 -7.56 6.81 -2.74
N GLN A 174 -6.51 7.61 -2.89
CA GLN A 174 -6.62 9.00 -3.36
C GLN A 174 -7.07 9.09 -4.82
N THR A 175 -6.77 8.07 -5.63
CA THR A 175 -7.26 7.98 -7.03
C THR A 175 -8.70 7.47 -7.14
N GLY A 176 -9.34 7.14 -6.02
CA GLY A 176 -10.72 6.63 -6.00
C GLY A 176 -10.84 5.14 -6.34
N TYR A 177 -9.75 4.39 -6.23
CA TYR A 177 -9.70 2.93 -6.46
C TYR A 177 -9.35 2.14 -5.18
N GLY A 178 -9.22 2.82 -4.04
CA GLY A 178 -8.89 2.19 -2.76
C GLY A 178 -10.10 1.75 -1.94
N LEU A 179 -9.95 1.71 -0.62
CA LEU A 179 -10.93 1.11 0.29
C LEU A 179 -12.34 1.73 0.09
N ARG A 180 -12.41 3.05 -0.06
CA ARG A 180 -13.67 3.79 -0.26
C ARG A 180 -14.43 3.41 -1.54
N ALA A 181 -13.73 2.89 -2.54
CA ALA A 181 -14.34 2.38 -3.77
C ALA A 181 -15.03 1.02 -3.58
N GLY A 182 -15.01 0.47 -2.36
CA GLY A 182 -15.40 -0.90 -2.09
C GLY A 182 -14.33 -1.90 -2.50
N ASN A 183 -13.05 -1.50 -2.47
CA ASN A 183 -11.95 -2.38 -2.84
C ASN A 183 -11.78 -3.51 -1.82
N GLU A 184 -12.33 -4.67 -2.18
CA GLU A 184 -12.35 -5.86 -1.33
C GLU A 184 -10.94 -6.42 -1.06
N ASP A 185 -9.96 -6.17 -1.92
CA ASP A 185 -8.59 -6.70 -1.72
C ASP A 185 -7.88 -5.91 -0.61
N ILE A 186 -7.96 -4.58 -0.63
CA ILE A 186 -7.48 -3.73 0.46
C ILE A 186 -8.21 -4.05 1.77
N ALA A 187 -9.53 -4.26 1.71
CA ALA A 187 -10.31 -4.63 2.89
C ALA A 187 -9.87 -5.99 3.48
N LYS A 188 -9.56 -6.99 2.65
CA LYS A 188 -9.01 -8.28 3.11
C LYS A 188 -7.64 -8.10 3.77
N ASP A 189 -6.78 -7.26 3.23
CA ASP A 189 -5.46 -6.99 3.80
C ASP A 189 -5.57 -6.29 5.17
N ILE A 190 -6.45 -5.30 5.28
CA ILE A 190 -6.76 -4.65 6.56
C ILE A 190 -7.29 -5.68 7.56
N ARG A 191 -8.28 -6.49 7.17
CA ARG A 191 -8.87 -7.52 8.04
C ARG A 191 -7.83 -8.52 8.52
N SER A 192 -6.88 -8.90 7.67
CA SER A 192 -5.80 -9.82 8.02
C SER A 192 -4.91 -9.24 9.13
N PHE A 193 -4.61 -7.95 9.08
CA PHE A 193 -3.94 -7.22 10.16
C PHE A 193 -4.82 -7.14 11.42
N LEU A 194 -6.07 -6.67 11.29
CA LEU A 194 -6.98 -6.46 12.43
C LEU A 194 -7.27 -7.74 13.22
N ASN A 195 -7.28 -8.90 12.55
CA ASN A 195 -7.52 -10.19 13.18
C ASN A 195 -6.33 -10.72 13.99
N GLN A 196 -5.10 -10.29 13.67
CA GLN A 196 -3.88 -10.80 14.31
C GLN A 196 -2.84 -9.68 14.51
N PRO A 197 -3.18 -8.55 15.16
CA PRO A 197 -2.36 -7.34 15.17
C PRO A 197 -0.95 -7.57 15.74
N SER A 198 -0.81 -8.45 16.74
CA SER A 198 0.48 -8.77 17.38
C SER A 198 1.45 -9.52 16.48
N SER A 199 0.94 -10.14 15.40
CA SER A 199 1.75 -10.89 14.43
C SER A 199 2.33 -9.99 13.34
N TYR A 200 1.90 -8.71 13.25
CA TYR A 200 2.38 -7.79 12.24
C TYR A 200 3.39 -6.78 12.82
N SER A 201 4.42 -6.52 12.03
CA SER A 201 5.33 -5.40 12.14
C SER A 201 5.01 -4.39 11.03
N LEU A 202 5.05 -3.10 11.36
CA LEU A 202 5.01 -2.04 10.36
C LEU A 202 6.25 -2.10 9.44
N THR A 203 7.42 -2.36 10.01
CA THR A 203 8.72 -2.13 9.35
C THR A 203 9.46 -3.39 8.90
N ASP A 204 9.19 -4.54 9.52
CA ASP A 204 9.87 -5.81 9.24
C ASP A 204 8.87 -6.82 8.68
N TRP A 205 8.76 -6.91 7.36
CA TRP A 205 7.77 -7.78 6.74
C TRP A 205 8.17 -9.25 6.73
N HIS A 206 9.45 -9.59 6.90
CA HIS A 206 9.90 -10.99 6.90
C HIS A 206 9.33 -11.79 8.07
N VAL A 207 8.94 -11.10 9.14
CA VAL A 207 8.35 -11.69 10.33
C VAL A 207 6.82 -11.65 10.32
N ASN A 208 6.19 -11.13 9.26
CA ASN A 208 4.74 -11.01 9.13
C ASN A 208 4.12 -12.26 8.47
N PRO A 209 2.83 -12.54 8.75
CA PRO A 209 2.08 -13.54 8.00
C PRO A 209 2.16 -13.26 6.50
N ASN A 210 2.51 -14.28 5.72
CA ASN A 210 2.68 -14.22 4.26
C ASN A 210 3.72 -13.20 3.76
N GLN A 211 4.55 -12.63 4.66
CA GLN A 211 5.64 -11.70 4.36
C GLN A 211 5.22 -10.33 3.80
N PHE A 212 4.04 -9.83 4.18
CA PHE A 212 3.58 -8.49 3.79
C PHE A 212 2.75 -7.80 4.88
N ALA A 213 2.51 -6.50 4.72
CA ALA A 213 1.73 -5.69 5.67
C ALA A 213 0.82 -4.64 5.01
N TYR A 214 0.38 -4.86 3.76
CA TYR A 214 -0.34 -3.86 2.95
C TYR A 214 -1.49 -3.18 3.70
N GLY A 215 -2.31 -3.94 4.43
CA GLY A 215 -3.40 -3.39 5.22
C GLY A 215 -2.92 -2.47 6.34
N LEU A 216 -1.90 -2.87 7.11
CA LEU A 216 -1.33 -2.06 8.19
C LEU A 216 -0.69 -0.78 7.65
N VAL A 217 0.16 -0.88 6.63
CA VAL A 217 0.86 0.29 6.07
C VAL A 217 -0.09 1.25 5.37
N TYR A 218 -1.13 0.74 4.69
CA TYR A 218 -2.17 1.58 4.10
C TYR A 218 -2.88 2.42 5.15
N VAL A 219 -3.40 1.80 6.22
CA VAL A 219 -4.13 2.52 7.27
C VAL A 219 -3.20 3.52 7.96
N PHE A 220 -1.92 3.19 8.13
CA PHE A 220 -0.93 4.12 8.68
C PHE A 220 -0.67 5.32 7.77
N ALA A 221 -0.42 5.11 6.48
CA ALA A 221 -0.23 6.20 5.52
C ALA A 221 -1.46 7.09 5.41
N ARG A 222 -2.66 6.51 5.40
CA ARG A 222 -3.90 7.30 5.40
C ARG A 222 -4.06 8.11 6.68
N TYR A 223 -3.78 7.52 7.84
CA TYR A 223 -3.82 8.22 9.12
C TYR A 223 -2.86 9.43 9.13
N LEU A 224 -1.64 9.26 8.62
CA LEU A 224 -0.67 10.36 8.50
C LEU A 224 -1.13 11.43 7.52
N HIS A 225 -1.61 11.03 6.33
CA HIS A 225 -2.10 11.95 5.30
C HIS A 225 -3.22 12.84 5.84
N ASP A 226 -4.17 12.27 6.56
CA ASP A 226 -5.33 13.02 7.04
C ASP A 226 -5.00 13.84 8.28
N ARG A 227 -4.09 13.36 9.15
CA ARG A 227 -3.65 14.09 10.35
C ARG A 227 -2.75 15.27 10.01
N PHE A 228 -1.88 15.14 9.02
CA PHE A 228 -0.81 16.09 8.72
C PHE A 228 -0.96 16.80 7.37
N GLY A 229 -1.97 16.43 6.58
CA GLY A 229 -2.26 16.99 5.26
C GLY A 229 -1.38 16.44 4.14
N PRO A 230 -1.71 16.76 2.87
CA PRO A 230 -1.01 16.25 1.70
C PRO A 230 0.46 16.69 1.61
N ASP A 231 0.80 17.85 2.18
CA ASP A 231 2.19 18.35 2.22
C ASP A 231 3.12 17.43 3.00
N PHE A 232 2.60 16.71 4.00
CA PHE A 232 3.39 15.74 4.76
C PHE A 232 3.94 14.64 3.86
N VAL A 233 3.14 14.14 2.92
CA VAL A 233 3.56 13.08 1.98
C VAL A 233 4.70 13.60 1.11
N ARG A 234 4.56 14.80 0.54
CA ARG A 234 5.62 15.43 -0.27
C ARG A 234 6.91 15.66 0.53
N GLU A 235 6.80 16.19 1.74
CA GLU A 235 7.95 16.39 2.63
C GLU A 235 8.63 15.07 3.00
N SER A 236 7.86 13.99 3.14
CA SER A 236 8.37 12.64 3.43
C SER A 236 9.11 11.98 2.25
N LEU A 237 9.11 12.61 1.07
CA LEU A 237 9.87 12.20 -0.12
C LEU A 237 11.03 13.15 -0.44
N ALA A 238 10.95 14.40 0.04
CA ALA A 238 11.89 15.46 -0.33
C ALA A 238 13.24 15.40 0.40
N ALA A 239 13.28 14.85 1.62
CA ALA A 239 14.50 14.88 2.42
C ALA A 239 15.53 13.85 1.94
N LYS A 240 16.83 14.20 2.00
CA LYS A 240 17.95 13.28 1.65
C LYS A 240 18.06 12.06 2.56
N ASP A 241 17.37 12.11 3.67
CA ASP A 241 17.29 11.07 4.69
C ASP A 241 15.82 10.66 4.90
N SER A 242 15.00 10.88 3.88
CA SER A 242 13.60 10.48 3.83
C SER A 242 13.45 8.99 3.53
N GLY A 243 12.31 8.42 3.94
CA GLY A 243 12.09 6.98 3.88
C GLY A 243 12.44 6.32 5.21
N GLY A 244 11.52 5.49 5.68
CA GLY A 244 11.68 4.78 6.94
C GLY A 244 11.45 5.62 8.19
N VAL A 245 11.59 4.95 9.33
CA VAL A 245 11.24 5.49 10.64
C VAL A 245 12.05 6.72 11.01
N ALA A 246 13.36 6.72 10.76
CA ALA A 246 14.24 7.82 11.15
C ALA A 246 13.94 9.12 10.37
N GLY A 247 13.65 8.99 9.07
CA GLY A 247 13.25 10.12 8.23
C GLY A 247 11.93 10.73 8.66
N LEU A 248 10.94 9.86 8.91
CA LEU A 248 9.63 10.29 9.40
C LEU A 248 9.73 10.92 10.80
N ASP A 249 10.56 10.38 11.70
CA ASP A 249 10.76 10.96 13.04
C ASP A 249 11.34 12.38 12.96
N ARG A 250 12.34 12.62 12.12
CA ARG A 250 12.89 13.97 11.90
C ARG A 250 11.86 14.93 11.34
N LEU A 251 11.04 14.48 10.39
CA LEU A 251 9.94 15.28 9.85
C LEU A 251 8.91 15.62 10.91
N LEU A 252 8.46 14.62 11.68
CA LEU A 252 7.48 14.78 12.75
C LEU A 252 7.97 15.69 13.87
N ARG A 253 9.27 15.65 14.21
CA ARG A 253 9.86 16.56 15.21
C ARG A 253 9.75 18.03 14.84
N ARG A 254 9.87 18.36 13.56
CA ARG A 254 9.63 19.74 13.06
C ARG A 254 8.17 20.15 13.20
N ARG A 255 7.26 19.19 13.31
CA ARG A 255 5.83 19.36 13.53
C ARG A 255 5.42 19.17 14.99
N GLY A 256 6.39 19.16 15.92
CA GLY A 256 6.13 19.14 17.37
C GLY A 256 5.77 17.77 17.96
N THR A 257 6.01 16.67 17.25
CA THR A 257 5.74 15.29 17.73
C THR A 257 6.87 14.34 17.34
N THR A 258 6.84 13.08 17.77
CA THR A 258 7.79 12.05 17.33
C THR A 258 7.07 10.93 16.57
N PHE A 259 7.83 10.13 15.83
CA PHE A 259 7.29 8.93 15.19
C PHE A 259 6.70 7.97 16.22
N GLN A 260 7.36 7.81 17.37
CA GLN A 260 6.84 6.99 18.46
C GLN A 260 5.47 7.48 18.95
N GLN A 261 5.33 8.78 19.24
CA GLN A 261 4.06 9.36 19.69
C GLN A 261 2.96 9.18 18.65
N VAL A 262 3.27 9.41 17.37
CA VAL A 262 2.31 9.26 16.27
C VAL A 262 1.91 7.82 16.06
N TYR A 263 2.85 6.87 16.14
CA TYR A 263 2.54 5.45 16.03
C TYR A 263 1.67 4.96 17.20
N THR A 264 1.95 5.45 18.40
CA THR A 264 1.13 5.19 19.58
C THR A 264 -0.29 5.77 19.40
N ASP A 265 -0.43 7.03 18.98
CA ASP A 265 -1.74 7.64 18.69
C ASP A 265 -2.50 6.89 17.58
N PHE A 266 -1.78 6.43 16.55
CA PHE A 266 -2.31 5.64 15.45
C PHE A 266 -2.90 4.31 15.92
N MET A 267 -2.21 3.58 16.81
CA MET A 267 -2.74 2.32 17.35
C MET A 267 -4.01 2.53 18.18
N VAL A 268 -4.11 3.64 18.92
CA VAL A 268 -5.37 4.03 19.58
C VAL A 268 -6.45 4.34 18.54
N ALA A 269 -6.12 5.08 17.47
CA ALA A 269 -7.06 5.38 16.39
C ALA A 269 -7.56 4.12 15.67
N VAL A 270 -6.70 3.11 15.48
CA VAL A 270 -7.09 1.80 14.95
C VAL A 270 -8.13 1.14 15.86
N TYR A 271 -7.87 1.13 17.18
CA TYR A 271 -8.79 0.54 18.15
C TYR A 271 -10.13 1.27 18.21
N THR A 272 -10.15 2.60 18.18
CA THR A 272 -11.36 3.42 18.37
C THR A 272 -12.18 3.61 17.10
N SER A 273 -11.62 3.31 15.91
CA SER A 273 -12.28 3.54 14.62
C SER A 273 -13.63 2.83 14.50
N GLY A 274 -14.71 3.58 14.31
CA GLY A 274 -16.06 3.02 14.22
C GLY A 274 -16.70 2.63 15.55
N THR A 275 -16.07 2.95 16.68
CA THR A 275 -16.70 2.89 18.01
C THR A 275 -17.52 4.16 18.28
N LEU A 276 -18.34 4.13 19.34
CA LEU A 276 -19.05 5.31 19.86
C LEU A 276 -18.22 6.10 20.88
N LEU A 277 -16.94 5.77 21.05
CA LEU A 277 -16.09 6.40 22.06
C LEU A 277 -15.75 7.84 21.65
N GLU A 278 -15.97 8.77 22.57
CA GLU A 278 -15.50 10.15 22.41
C GLU A 278 -14.01 10.21 22.71
N VAL A 279 -13.21 10.43 21.67
CA VAL A 279 -11.75 10.51 21.77
C VAL A 279 -11.22 11.81 21.18
N GLU A 280 -10.04 12.24 21.63
CA GLU A 280 -9.35 13.41 21.08
C GLU A 280 -9.14 13.27 19.56
N PRO A 281 -9.08 14.36 18.78
CA PRO A 281 -8.91 14.31 17.33
C PRO A 281 -7.73 13.46 16.84
N ARG A 282 -6.60 13.45 17.57
CA ARG A 282 -5.44 12.61 17.25
C ARG A 282 -5.71 11.11 17.32
N TYR A 283 -6.75 10.67 18.04
CA TYR A 283 -7.13 9.27 18.19
C TYR A 283 -8.30 8.88 17.27
N ARG A 284 -8.62 9.70 16.27
CA ARG A 284 -9.68 9.40 15.32
C ARG A 284 -9.07 8.94 14.01
N MET A 285 -9.59 7.84 13.48
CA MET A 285 -9.48 7.60 12.04
C MET A 285 -10.30 8.64 11.29
N PRO A 286 -9.91 8.96 10.06
CA PRO A 286 -10.70 9.81 9.17
C PRO A 286 -12.14 9.29 9.04
N GLN A 287 -13.12 10.18 8.91
CA GLN A 287 -14.53 9.76 8.83
C GLN A 287 -14.81 8.81 7.66
N GLU A 288 -13.97 8.85 6.64
CA GLU A 288 -14.09 8.04 5.43
C GLU A 288 -13.39 6.68 5.54
N ILE A 289 -12.70 6.40 6.66
CA ILE A 289 -12.23 5.06 7.03
C ILE A 289 -12.83 4.65 8.37
N ASN A 290 -13.74 3.69 8.28
CA ASN A 290 -14.30 2.99 9.42
C ASN A 290 -13.81 1.53 9.44
N LEU A 291 -13.01 1.15 10.44
CA LEU A 291 -12.46 -0.19 10.60
C LEU A 291 -13.46 -1.21 11.19
N ARG A 292 -14.72 -0.81 11.37
CA ARG A 292 -15.87 -1.62 11.80
C ARG A 292 -17.03 -1.59 10.79
N ALA A 293 -16.73 -1.29 9.53
CA ALA A 293 -17.71 -1.21 8.44
C ALA A 293 -17.46 -2.27 7.35
N SER A 294 -18.42 -2.40 6.44
CA SER A 294 -18.31 -3.28 5.27
C SER A 294 -17.87 -2.51 4.04
N TYR A 295 -16.92 -3.07 3.30
CA TYR A 295 -16.42 -2.56 2.01
C TYR A 295 -16.59 -3.65 0.96
N GLY A 296 -17.57 -3.47 0.08
CA GLY A 296 -18.04 -4.55 -0.79
C GLY A 296 -18.54 -5.74 0.05
N ALA A 297 -18.09 -6.94 -0.28
CA ALA A 297 -18.42 -8.15 0.48
C ALA A 297 -17.58 -8.37 1.76
N ILE A 298 -16.64 -7.48 2.07
CA ILE A 298 -15.70 -7.66 3.19
C ILE A 298 -16.12 -6.80 4.38
N ALA A 299 -16.53 -7.45 5.46
CA ALA A 299 -16.76 -6.80 6.75
C ALA A 299 -15.44 -6.66 7.52
N LEU A 300 -15.18 -5.47 8.05
CA LEU A 300 -14.19 -5.23 9.08
C LEU A 300 -14.91 -5.17 10.43
N GLU A 301 -14.38 -5.85 11.45
CA GLU A 301 -15.01 -5.98 12.77
C GLU A 301 -14.25 -5.19 13.86
N GLY A 302 -13.33 -4.33 13.45
CA GLY A 302 -12.36 -3.70 14.34
C GLY A 302 -11.22 -4.67 14.69
N VAL A 303 -10.29 -4.17 15.50
CA VAL A 303 -9.15 -4.96 15.96
C VAL A 303 -9.60 -6.05 16.93
N GLN A 304 -9.12 -7.26 16.72
CA GLN A 304 -9.40 -8.41 17.59
C GLN A 304 -8.41 -8.41 18.75
N ALA A 305 -8.84 -7.88 19.89
CA ALA A 305 -8.07 -7.84 21.12
C ALA A 305 -8.13 -9.16 21.88
N ALA A 306 -7.03 -9.54 22.55
CA ALA A 306 -7.02 -10.68 23.45
C ALA A 306 -7.82 -10.34 24.72
N ARG A 307 -8.82 -11.17 25.04
CA ARG A 307 -9.70 -10.94 26.20
C ARG A 307 -9.12 -11.53 27.48
N ILE A 308 -8.92 -10.68 28.48
CA ILE A 308 -8.56 -11.05 29.85
C ILE A 308 -9.85 -11.09 30.67
N ALA A 309 -10.43 -12.28 30.84
CA ALA A 309 -11.77 -12.48 31.37
C ALA A 309 -11.83 -12.61 32.89
N ALA A 310 -10.73 -13.01 33.54
CA ALA A 310 -10.68 -13.27 34.97
C ALA A 310 -9.45 -12.67 35.63
N PHE A 311 -9.60 -12.26 36.89
CA PHE A 311 -8.48 -11.83 37.71
C PHE A 311 -7.45 -12.96 37.84
N GLY A 312 -6.17 -12.63 37.64
CA GLY A 312 -5.07 -13.59 37.67
C GLY A 312 -4.82 -14.31 36.34
N GLN A 313 -5.70 -14.17 35.33
CA GLN A 313 -5.37 -14.61 33.96
C GLN A 313 -4.16 -13.80 33.46
N GLN A 314 -3.18 -14.51 32.93
CA GLN A 314 -2.01 -13.91 32.32
C GLN A 314 -2.10 -14.06 30.81
N GLU A 315 -1.89 -12.97 30.10
CA GLU A 315 -1.77 -12.95 28.64
C GLU A 315 -0.42 -12.36 28.27
N SER A 316 0.15 -12.82 27.15
CA SER A 316 1.42 -12.30 26.66
C SER A 316 1.50 -12.39 25.15
N ALA A 317 2.21 -11.45 24.54
CA ALA A 317 2.51 -11.44 23.12
C ALA A 317 3.97 -11.07 22.89
N SER A 318 4.58 -11.73 21.90
CA SER A 318 5.92 -11.39 21.43
C SER A 318 5.80 -10.39 20.29
N LEU A 319 6.07 -9.12 20.58
CA LEU A 319 5.96 -8.05 19.59
C LEU A 319 7.20 -7.97 18.70
N LYS A 320 6.96 -7.69 17.43
CA LYS A 320 7.98 -7.34 16.44
C LYS A 320 8.30 -5.83 16.54
N PRO A 321 9.39 -5.34 15.92
CA PRO A 321 9.63 -3.90 15.81
C PRO A 321 8.40 -3.21 15.25
N TRP A 322 7.92 -2.15 15.91
CA TRP A 322 6.67 -1.47 15.50
C TRP A 322 5.49 -2.44 15.30
N GLY A 323 5.38 -3.44 16.16
CA GLY A 323 4.20 -4.31 16.30
C GLY A 323 3.39 -3.93 17.54
N THR A 324 2.13 -4.38 17.62
CA THR A 324 1.23 -3.98 18.70
C THR A 324 0.28 -5.12 19.08
N ALA A 325 0.08 -5.33 20.38
CA ALA A 325 -0.94 -6.23 20.90
C ALA A 325 -2.03 -5.41 21.60
N PHE A 326 -3.28 -5.85 21.45
CA PHE A 326 -4.45 -5.25 22.08
C PHE A 326 -5.00 -6.24 23.10
N TYR A 327 -5.32 -5.75 24.28
CA TYR A 327 -5.91 -6.53 25.36
C TYR A 327 -7.18 -5.84 25.85
N GLU A 328 -8.25 -6.61 26.00
CA GLU A 328 -9.52 -6.14 26.54
C GLU A 328 -9.82 -6.84 27.86
N PHE A 329 -10.21 -6.08 28.88
CA PHE A 329 -10.51 -6.60 30.20
C PHE A 329 -12.02 -6.84 30.32
N GLY A 330 -12.40 -8.06 30.69
CA GLY A 330 -13.80 -8.49 30.73
C GLY A 330 -14.61 -7.99 31.93
N GLN A 331 -13.97 -7.37 32.92
CA GLN A 331 -14.62 -6.77 34.09
C GLN A 331 -13.98 -5.42 34.39
N ALA A 332 -14.83 -4.40 34.58
CA ALA A 332 -14.40 -3.15 35.19
C ALA A 332 -14.08 -3.43 36.66
N ASP A 333 -12.85 -3.15 37.06
CA ASP A 333 -12.42 -3.33 38.43
C ASP A 333 -11.39 -2.25 38.79
N ASP A 334 -11.54 -1.66 39.98
CA ASP A 334 -10.70 -0.58 40.50
C ASP A 334 -9.30 -1.06 40.95
N ARG A 335 -8.96 -2.33 40.73
CA ARG A 335 -7.67 -2.93 41.07
C ARG A 335 -6.53 -2.47 40.16
N ALA A 336 -5.33 -2.40 40.73
CA ALA A 336 -4.11 -2.04 40.02
C ALA A 336 -3.66 -3.13 39.03
N TRP A 337 -3.28 -2.71 37.83
CA TRP A 337 -2.79 -3.58 36.76
C TRP A 337 -1.27 -3.54 36.66
N ASN A 338 -0.64 -4.71 36.53
CA ASN A 338 0.82 -4.82 36.37
C ASN A 338 1.15 -5.22 34.93
N PHE A 339 1.74 -4.28 34.18
CA PHE A 339 2.30 -4.57 32.86
C PHE A 339 3.79 -4.88 32.99
N THR A 340 4.20 -6.07 32.55
CA THR A 340 5.63 -6.43 32.50
C THR A 340 6.10 -6.39 31.06
N PHE A 341 6.92 -5.41 30.73
CA PHE A 341 7.61 -5.35 29.45
C PHE A 341 8.95 -6.08 29.55
N ARG A 342 9.12 -7.14 28.76
CA ARG A 342 10.42 -7.81 28.60
C ARG A 342 11.00 -7.39 27.27
N VAL A 343 11.93 -6.44 27.32
CA VAL A 343 12.54 -5.86 26.12
C VAL A 343 14.00 -6.26 26.05
N PRO A 344 14.44 -7.01 25.02
CA PRO A 344 15.86 -7.15 24.75
C PRO A 344 16.45 -5.82 24.25
N GLY A 345 17.40 -5.23 25.00
CA GLY A 345 18.15 -4.04 24.58
C GLY A 345 17.41 -2.70 24.75
N LEU A 346 17.69 -1.74 23.86
CA LEU A 346 17.14 -0.37 23.85
C LEU A 346 15.84 -0.29 23.01
N MET A 347 14.83 -1.11 23.28
CA MET A 347 13.50 -0.87 22.68
C MET A 347 12.57 -0.19 23.68
N PHE A 348 11.62 0.55 23.15
CA PHE A 348 10.63 1.29 23.93
C PHE A 348 9.28 0.61 23.76
N GLY A 349 8.63 0.28 24.87
CA GLY A 349 7.24 -0.17 24.91
C GLY A 349 6.38 0.91 25.54
N SER A 350 5.18 1.12 25.02
CA SER A 350 4.16 1.95 25.66
C SER A 350 2.90 1.11 25.87
N ALA A 351 2.33 1.14 27.08
CA ALA A 351 0.95 0.74 27.29
C ALA A 351 0.09 2.00 27.36
N ILE A 352 -1.05 1.97 26.68
CA ILE A 352 -2.13 2.92 26.89
C ILE A 352 -3.29 2.11 27.44
N GLY A 353 -3.70 2.45 28.66
CA GLY A 353 -5.00 2.05 29.20
C GLY A 353 -6.01 3.13 28.87
N TRP A 354 -7.20 2.72 28.47
CA TRP A 354 -8.32 3.62 28.21
C TRP A 354 -9.56 3.10 28.91
#